data_AF-A0A8J6JI05-F1
#
_entry.id   AF-A0A8J6JI05-F1
#
_cell.length_a   1.000
_cell.length_b   1.000
_cell.length_c   1.000
_cell.angle_alpha   90.00
_cell.angle_beta   90.00
_cell.angle_gamma   90.00
#
_symmetry.space_group_name_H-M   'P 1'
#
loop_
_entity.id
_entity.type
_entity.pdbx_description
1 polymer ?
#
loop_
_entity_poly.entity_id
_entity_poly.type
_entity_poly.pdbx_seq_one_letter_code
_entity_poly.pdbx_strand_id
1 'polypeptide(L)'
;MATPAVAQIYATPTAYCGGRLVAELFATQVTPGSQGRADYSVRLHNPGAQGLRYQIQVVGDALGRPTGQASIQAGQRLTVTLGYSLNVPGRQPLRGEALANATRISCQ
;
A
#
# COMPACT_ATOMS: atom_id res chain seq x y z
N MET A 1 -22.06 19.89 -2.31
CA MET A 1 -21.51 18.63 -1.74
C MET A 1 -20.30 18.27 -2.58
N ALA A 2 -19.09 18.37 -2.02
CA ALA A 2 -17.87 18.08 -2.77
C ALA A 2 -17.69 16.55 -2.84
N THR A 3 -17.74 16.00 -4.05
CA THR A 3 -17.42 14.61 -4.34
C THR A 3 -16.02 14.33 -3.82
N PRO A 4 -15.78 13.28 -3.00
CA PRO A 4 -14.41 12.92 -2.63
C PRO A 4 -13.66 12.56 -3.92
N ALA A 5 -12.63 13.34 -4.25
CA ALA A 5 -11.74 13.03 -5.35
C ALA A 5 -11.00 11.74 -4.99
N VAL A 6 -11.41 10.63 -5.61
CA VAL A 6 -10.69 9.37 -5.54
C VAL A 6 -9.33 9.62 -6.19
N ALA A 7 -8.29 9.78 -5.36
CA ALA A 7 -6.95 10.06 -5.86
C ALA A 7 -6.51 8.88 -6.75
N GLN A 8 -6.35 9.19 -8.03
CA GLN A 8 -6.00 8.22 -9.05
C GLN A 8 -4.62 7.60 -8.79
N ILE A 9 -4.56 6.33 -9.18
CA ILE A 9 -3.51 5.34 -9.16
C ILE A 9 -2.25 5.83 -9.89
N TYR A 10 -1.05 5.78 -9.27
CA TYR A 10 0.21 6.13 -9.95
C TYR A 10 1.40 5.26 -9.53
N ALA A 11 1.29 3.94 -9.69
CA ALA A 11 2.49 3.12 -9.68
C ALA A 11 2.39 2.06 -10.77
N THR A 12 3.45 1.94 -11.58
CA THR A 12 3.66 0.75 -12.41
C THR A 12 3.61 -0.49 -11.52
N PRO A 13 3.00 -1.59 -11.97
CA PRO A 13 3.00 -2.82 -11.21
C PRO A 13 4.43 -3.21 -10.81
N THR A 14 4.65 -3.40 -9.51
CA THR A 14 5.97 -3.74 -8.99
C THR A 14 6.00 -5.22 -8.64
N ALA A 15 6.90 -5.96 -9.28
CA ALA A 15 7.15 -7.35 -8.96
C ALA A 15 8.06 -7.48 -7.73
N TYR A 16 7.68 -8.35 -6.80
CA TYR A 16 8.45 -8.73 -5.63
C TYR A 16 8.74 -10.23 -5.68
N CYS A 17 9.79 -10.65 -4.96
CA CYS A 17 10.09 -12.06 -4.73
C CYS A 17 10.23 -12.86 -6.04
N GLY A 18 10.96 -12.29 -7.00
CA GLY A 18 11.15 -12.88 -8.33
C GLY A 18 9.88 -12.93 -9.20
N GLY A 19 8.88 -12.07 -8.93
CA GLY A 19 7.61 -12.05 -9.66
C GLY A 19 6.52 -12.93 -9.07
N ARG A 20 6.79 -13.62 -7.95
CA ARG A 20 5.79 -14.44 -7.24
C ARG A 20 4.71 -13.60 -6.55
N LEU A 21 4.98 -12.32 -6.33
CA LEU A 21 4.03 -11.36 -5.77
C LEU A 21 4.10 -10.06 -6.55
N VAL A 22 2.96 -9.55 -7.00
CA VAL A 22 2.87 -8.33 -7.79
C VAL A 22 2.05 -7.31 -7.01
N ALA A 23 2.63 -6.14 -6.72
CA ALA A 23 1.87 -4.98 -6.28
C ALA A 23 1.29 -4.29 -7.50
N GLU A 24 0.01 -4.53 -7.77
CA GLU A 24 -0.70 -3.98 -8.93
C GLU A 24 -1.01 -2.49 -8.76
N LEU A 25 -1.19 -2.04 -7.52
CA LEU A 25 -1.67 -0.71 -7.22
C LEU A 25 -1.23 -0.24 -5.84
N PHE A 26 -0.64 0.94 -5.75
CA PHE A 26 -0.51 1.72 -4.52
C PHE A 26 -1.57 2.83 -4.50
N ALA A 27 -2.41 2.84 -3.46
CA ALA A 27 -3.51 3.77 -3.32
C ALA A 27 -3.33 4.66 -2.09
N THR A 28 -3.83 5.88 -2.20
CA THR A 28 -3.85 6.86 -1.12
C THR A 28 -5.23 7.48 -1.04
N GLN A 29 -5.88 7.37 0.10
CA GLN A 29 -7.18 7.98 0.34
C GLN A 29 -7.01 9.10 1.35
N VAL A 30 -7.27 10.34 0.92
CA VAL A 30 -7.16 11.52 1.78
C VAL A 30 -8.54 11.90 2.30
N THR A 31 -8.68 11.86 3.62
CA THR A 31 -9.82 12.44 4.35
C THR A 31 -9.45 13.88 4.72
N PRO A 32 -10.14 14.91 4.20
CA PRO A 32 -9.86 16.30 4.52
C PRO A 32 -10.35 16.69 5.93
N GLY A 33 -9.86 17.83 6.44
CA GLY A 33 -10.25 18.40 7.74
C GLY A 33 -9.09 18.50 8.73
N SER A 34 -9.33 19.18 9.85
CA SER A 34 -8.34 19.39 10.94
C SER A 34 -7.92 18.10 11.65
N GLN A 35 -8.74 17.05 11.57
CA GLN A 35 -8.42 15.68 11.99
C GLN A 35 -8.32 14.72 10.80
N GLY A 36 -8.13 15.28 9.60
CA GLY A 36 -7.99 14.52 8.39
C GLY A 36 -6.74 13.65 8.39
N ARG A 37 -6.74 12.59 7.59
CA ARG A 37 -5.60 11.70 7.41
C ARG A 37 -5.53 11.20 5.98
N ALA A 38 -4.36 10.69 5.61
CA ALA A 38 -4.15 9.94 4.38
C ALA A 38 -3.94 8.46 4.71
N ASP A 39 -4.89 7.62 4.35
CA ASP A 39 -4.80 6.17 4.47
C ASP A 39 -4.09 5.60 3.23
N TYR A 40 -3.19 4.64 3.46
CA TYR A 40 -2.37 4.03 2.43
C TYR A 40 -2.71 2.55 2.28
N SER A 41 -2.79 2.07 1.05
CA SER A 41 -2.99 0.65 0.77
C SER A 41 -2.26 0.20 -0.48
N VAL A 42 -2.05 -1.11 -0.58
CA VAL A 42 -1.51 -1.76 -1.77
C VAL A 42 -2.40 -2.92 -2.18
N ARG A 43 -2.69 -3.06 -3.47
CA ARG A 43 -3.32 -4.26 -4.03
C ARG A 43 -2.23 -5.23 -4.49
N LEU A 44 -2.18 -6.38 -3.84
CA LEU A 44 -1.25 -7.47 -4.14
C LEU A 44 -1.96 -8.56 -4.94
N HIS A 45 -1.21 -9.21 -5.83
CA HIS A 45 -1.63 -10.38 -6.60
C HIS A 45 -0.54 -11.45 -6.52
N ASN A 46 -0.91 -12.69 -6.21
CA ASN A 46 -0.02 -13.84 -6.31
C ASN A 46 -0.37 -14.62 -7.61
N PRO A 47 0.35 -14.38 -8.73
CA PRO A 47 0.09 -15.08 -9.98
C PRO A 47 0.59 -16.54 -9.98
N GLY A 48 1.27 -16.98 -8.91
CA GLY A 48 1.85 -18.32 -8.83
C GLY A 48 0.83 -19.42 -8.57
N ALA A 49 1.29 -20.66 -8.68
CA ALA A 49 0.49 -21.86 -8.44
C ALA A 49 0.42 -22.29 -6.96
N GLN A 50 1.13 -21.59 -6.06
CA GLN A 50 1.21 -21.92 -4.63
C GLN A 50 0.94 -20.68 -3.77
N GLY A 51 0.43 -20.91 -2.57
CA GLY A 51 0.32 -19.86 -1.56
C GLY A 51 1.70 -19.31 -1.18
N LEU A 52 1.74 -18.04 -0.79
CA LEU A 52 2.96 -17.32 -0.48
C LEU A 52 2.83 -16.63 0.88
N ARG A 53 3.87 -16.72 1.71
CA ARG A 53 4.00 -15.89 2.92
C ARG A 53 4.84 -14.67 2.60
N TYR A 54 4.41 -13.52 3.08
CA TYR A 54 5.08 -12.25 2.85
C TYR A 54 5.04 -11.37 4.08
N GLN A 55 5.98 -10.45 4.16
CA GLN A 55 6.03 -9.40 5.17
C GLN A 55 6.16 -8.05 4.48
N ILE A 56 5.30 -7.11 4.89
CA ILE A 56 5.34 -5.74 4.42
C ILE A 56 6.00 -4.86 5.48
N GLN A 57 6.89 -3.99 5.04
CA GLN A 57 7.45 -2.92 5.84
C GLN A 57 7.25 -1.59 5.11
N VAL A 58 6.86 -0.57 5.86
CA VAL A 58 6.68 0.79 5.34
C VAL A 58 7.69 1.71 6.01
N VAL A 59 8.56 2.31 5.21
CA VAL A 59 9.61 3.25 5.62
C VAL A 59 9.01 4.66 5.74
N GLY A 60 9.41 5.39 6.78
CA GLY A 60 8.89 6.73 7.11
C GLY A 60 8.02 6.74 8.35
N ASP A 61 7.20 7.78 8.54
CA ASP A 61 6.42 8.01 9.78
C ASP A 61 4.95 7.60 9.67
N ALA A 62 4.64 6.58 8.85
CA ALA A 62 3.29 6.06 8.79
C ALA A 62 2.88 5.47 10.16
N LEU A 63 1.68 5.80 10.61
CA LEU A 63 1.04 5.22 11.79
C LEU A 63 0.22 3.98 11.37
N GLY A 64 -0.02 3.06 12.30
CA GLY A 64 -0.82 1.86 12.03
C GLY A 64 -0.26 0.96 10.91
N ARG A 65 1.07 0.90 10.78
CA ARG A 65 1.74 0.07 9.79
C ARG A 65 1.41 -1.41 9.99
N PRO A 66 1.35 -2.21 8.92
CA PRO A 66 1.19 -3.65 9.04
C PRO A 66 2.34 -4.25 9.84
N THR A 67 2.02 -5.16 10.75
CA THR A 67 2.99 -5.85 11.61
C THR A 67 2.96 -7.35 11.35
N GLY A 68 4.12 -7.98 11.26
CA GLY A 68 4.25 -9.43 11.14
C GLY A 68 4.08 -9.95 9.71
N GLN A 69 3.93 -11.27 9.62
CA GLN A 69 3.77 -12.00 8.37
C GLN A 69 2.31 -12.14 7.98
N ALA A 70 2.03 -12.08 6.69
CA ALA A 70 0.75 -12.38 6.08
C ALA A 70 0.90 -13.48 5.03
N SER A 71 -0.22 -14.02 4.56
CA SER A 71 -0.25 -15.00 3.49
C SER A 71 -1.23 -14.59 2.39
N ILE A 72 -0.96 -15.03 1.17
CA ILE A 72 -1.83 -14.84 0.02
C ILE A 72 -1.89 -16.16 -0.78
N GLN A 73 -3.10 -16.61 -1.09
CA GLN A 73 -3.29 -17.86 -1.81
C GLN A 73 -2.90 -17.72 -3.28
N ALA A 74 -2.70 -18.85 -3.97
CA ALA A 74 -2.45 -18.89 -5.40
C ALA A 74 -3.60 -18.20 -6.17
N GLY A 75 -3.26 -17.37 -7.16
CA GLY A 75 -4.22 -16.62 -7.98
C GLY A 75 -5.00 -15.52 -7.26
N GLN A 76 -4.81 -15.34 -5.95
CA GLN A 76 -5.58 -14.36 -5.20
C GLN A 76 -5.07 -12.94 -5.36
N ARG A 77 -6.03 -12.00 -5.27
CA ARG A 77 -5.79 -10.57 -5.10
C ARG A 77 -6.25 -10.12 -3.72
N LEU A 78 -5.44 -9.31 -3.05
CA LEU A 78 -5.75 -8.78 -1.73
C LEU A 78 -5.34 -7.31 -1.64
N THR A 79 -6.19 -6.47 -1.05
CA THR A 79 -5.81 -5.11 -0.66
C THR A 79 -5.32 -5.13 0.77
N VAL A 80 -4.09 -4.64 0.99
CA VAL A 80 -3.43 -4.58 2.29
C VAL A 80 -3.29 -3.14 2.72
N THR A 81 -3.68 -2.84 3.96
CA THR A 81 -3.46 -1.53 4.58
C THR A 81 -1.99 -1.35 4.94
N LEU A 82 -1.40 -0.25 4.47
CA LEU A 82 0.00 0.13 4.71
C LEU A 82 0.16 1.08 5.91
N GLY A 83 -0.95 1.51 6.50
CA GLY A 83 -1.02 2.49 7.57
C GLY A 83 -1.58 3.82 7.08
N TYR A 84 -1.37 4.89 7.86
CA TYR A 84 -1.86 6.23 7.54
C TYR A 84 -0.91 7.32 8.03
N SER A 85 -1.03 8.52 7.48
CA SER A 85 -0.41 9.74 8.02
C SER A 85 -1.47 10.76 8.41
N LEU A 86 -1.25 11.49 9.50
CA LEU A 86 -2.10 12.65 9.83
C LEU A 86 -1.86 13.78 8.82
N ASN A 87 -2.92 14.52 8.49
CA ASN A 87 -2.78 15.72 7.67
C ASN A 87 -2.21 16.85 8.53
N VAL A 88 -0.90 17.08 8.42
CA VAL A 88 -0.21 18.21 9.07
C VAL A 88 0.19 19.26 8.03
N PRO A 89 0.05 20.57 8.33
CA PRO A 89 0.46 21.63 7.40
C PRO A 89 1.91 21.46 6.94
N GLY A 90 2.16 21.64 5.65
CA GLY A 90 3.50 21.51 5.05
C GLY A 90 3.95 20.07 4.76
N ARG A 91 3.20 19.04 5.18
CA ARG A 91 3.49 17.64 4.82
C ARG A 91 2.50 17.13 3.78
N GLN A 92 3.01 16.78 2.61
CA GLN A 92 2.20 16.11 1.60
C GLN A 92 2.12 14.61 1.89
N PRO A 93 0.94 13.98 1.69
CA PRO A 93 0.83 12.53 1.83
C PRO A 93 1.61 11.81 0.74
N LEU A 94 2.15 10.64 1.05
CA LEU A 94 2.76 9.74 0.06
C LEU A 94 1.71 9.40 -1.01
N ARG A 95 2.09 9.43 -2.28
CA ARG A 95 1.24 9.07 -3.41
C ARG A 95 2.05 8.34 -4.47
N GLY A 96 1.41 7.45 -5.21
CA GLY A 96 2.01 6.78 -6.37
C GLY A 96 3.37 6.15 -6.09
N GLU A 97 4.37 6.52 -6.90
CA GLU A 97 5.75 6.05 -6.78
C GLU A 97 6.37 6.34 -5.41
N ALA A 98 6.04 7.46 -4.76
CA ALA A 98 6.58 7.75 -3.43
C ALA A 98 6.10 6.73 -2.39
N LEU A 99 4.84 6.28 -2.50
CA LEU A 99 4.29 5.24 -1.63
C LEU A 99 4.87 3.86 -1.98
N ALA A 100 5.06 3.56 -3.26
CA ALA A 100 5.75 2.34 -3.71
C ALA A 100 7.20 2.30 -3.18
N ASN A 101 7.93 3.41 -3.30
CA ASN A 101 9.32 3.56 -2.83
C ASN A 101 9.44 3.53 -1.31
N ALA A 102 8.39 3.91 -0.57
CA ALA A 102 8.32 3.76 0.87
C ALA A 102 7.98 2.32 1.30
N THR A 103 7.46 1.48 0.40
CA THR A 103 7.01 0.12 0.74
C THR A 103 8.07 -0.91 0.36
N ARG A 104 8.35 -1.83 1.29
CA ARG A 104 9.22 -2.99 1.09
C ARG A 104 8.40 -4.25 1.35
N ILE A 105 8.51 -5.22 0.46
CA ILE A 105 7.85 -6.52 0.60
C ILE A 105 8.91 -7.60 0.44
N SER A 106 8.95 -8.51 1.42
CA SER A 106 9.79 -9.70 1.41
C SER A 106 8.91 -10.93 1.47
N CYS A 107 9.36 -12.04 0.89
CA CYS A 107 8.63 -13.30 0.92
C CYS A 107 9.46 -14.40 1.54
N GLN A 108 8.77 -15.38 2.11
CA GLN A 108 9.34 -16.61 2.65
C GLN A 108 8.89 -17.81 1.81
#